data_AF-A0AAU3EB48-F1
#
_entry.id   AF-A0AAU3EB48-F1
#
_cell.length_a   1.000
_cell.length_b   1.000
_cell.length_c   1.000
_cell.angle_alpha   90.00
_cell.angle_beta   90.00
_cell.angle_gamma   90.00
#
_symmetry.space_group_name_H-M   'P 1'
#
loop_
_entity.id
_entity.type
_entity.pdbx_description
1 polymer ?
#
loop_
_entity_poly.entity_id
_entity_poly.type
_entity_poly.pdbx_seq_one_letter_code
_entity_poly.pdbx_strand_id
1 'polypeptide(L)'
;MPFSTPISSTTVVLAEHPSDALDELAPLWGELLAHHVASAPHLSALGQVRTAAESWQIRREEYRAWLEEPHTKILTVTGHGQLLGYAFVRITPAAGSWKLGDRVGVLETLVVAAEARGGGLGRRLVEAVADHCKAHGAATMRISVIEGNDAHGFYARYGAVGFTNTLLLPLPEQCIQPSVGHSIPAQAAAVRWTVVEHVTVAKGAAPNEDRLLIADNGWLAVIDGATDKSGRSYGGMTGGARAAGRVAVTLSSLPADTAPPDAVTRVTQGLADLRAKWDIPTDDPVAPSAVAAVHAPELDQVWRVGDVHIALRTGDTWTHHPAAKAIDDVLAGTRAAYLHCLLAAGHSANELAGADPGRALILPVLEQQGRLANRTCPYGYGVLDGTNVPTRYIEVFPLAGVEEVVIASDGYLSAAPTLEAAEDALALSLAEDPLRMTTNSGTKGVKPGAQSFDDRTYIRLLRPTGAERLATVEA
;
A
#
# COMPACT_ATOMS: atom_id res chain seq x y z
N MET A 1 24.37 32.39 -57.50
CA MET A 1 22.92 32.27 -57.26
C MET A 1 22.42 31.10 -58.08
N PRO A 2 21.96 30.02 -57.43
CA PRO A 2 20.52 29.85 -57.43
C PRO A 2 19.96 29.48 -56.04
N PHE A 3 18.93 30.24 -55.68
CA PHE A 3 17.74 29.86 -54.92
C PHE A 3 17.88 28.73 -53.90
N SER A 4 18.02 29.12 -52.63
CA SER A 4 17.46 28.34 -51.51
C SER A 4 15.97 28.16 -51.74
N THR A 5 15.60 26.97 -52.18
CA THR A 5 14.24 26.45 -52.06
C THR A 5 13.87 26.49 -50.57
N PRO A 6 12.72 27.06 -50.17
CA PRO A 6 12.26 26.95 -48.79
C PRO A 6 12.02 25.46 -48.50
N ILE A 7 12.64 24.96 -47.44
CA ILE A 7 12.36 23.61 -46.92
C ILE A 7 10.86 23.55 -46.69
N SER A 8 10.23 22.60 -47.38
CA SER A 8 8.80 22.30 -47.37
C SER A 8 8.24 22.37 -45.96
N SER A 9 7.11 23.07 -45.78
CA SER A 9 6.35 23.07 -44.53
C SER A 9 5.93 21.63 -44.21
N THR A 10 6.61 21.00 -43.27
CA THR A 10 6.30 19.66 -42.78
C THR A 10 4.86 19.62 -42.25
N THR A 11 3.97 18.87 -42.90
CA THR A 11 2.61 18.66 -42.38
C THR A 11 2.69 17.79 -41.13
N VAL A 12 2.58 18.43 -39.98
CA VAL A 12 2.61 17.80 -38.68
C VAL A 12 1.19 17.66 -38.14
N VAL A 13 0.78 16.42 -37.83
CA VAL A 13 -0.56 16.06 -37.35
C VAL A 13 -0.56 16.01 -35.82
N LEU A 14 -1.51 16.71 -35.20
CA LEU A 14 -1.81 16.59 -33.78
C LEU A 14 -3.06 15.73 -33.63
N ALA A 15 -2.99 14.66 -32.83
CA ALA A 15 -4.10 13.74 -32.63
C ALA A 15 -4.15 13.24 -31.18
N GLU A 16 -5.30 12.68 -30.80
CA GLU A 16 -5.41 11.87 -29.59
C GLU A 16 -4.76 10.51 -29.83
N HIS A 17 -3.94 10.07 -28.88
CA HIS A 17 -3.23 8.80 -28.96
C HIS A 17 -4.09 7.67 -28.40
N PRO A 18 -4.14 6.50 -29.05
CA PRO A 18 -4.90 5.36 -28.53
C PRO A 18 -4.39 4.89 -27.17
N SER A 19 -5.31 4.62 -26.24
CA SER A 19 -4.99 4.18 -24.87
C SER A 19 -4.38 2.77 -24.81
N ASP A 20 -4.56 1.96 -25.85
CA ASP A 20 -4.01 0.61 -25.99
C ASP A 20 -2.62 0.60 -26.68
N ALA A 21 -2.21 1.71 -27.29
CA ALA A 21 -0.94 1.84 -28.02
C ALA A 21 0.15 2.56 -27.21
N LEU A 22 0.16 2.42 -25.88
CA LEU A 22 1.09 3.18 -25.02
C LEU A 22 2.56 2.94 -25.34
N ASP A 23 2.94 1.71 -25.70
CA ASP A 23 4.33 1.34 -25.96
C ASP A 23 4.97 2.11 -27.13
N GLU A 24 4.17 2.76 -27.99
CA GLU A 24 4.66 3.67 -29.04
C GLU A 24 5.31 4.94 -28.46
N LEU A 25 5.00 5.32 -27.22
CA LEU A 25 5.53 6.50 -26.54
C LEU A 25 6.90 6.24 -25.88
N ALA A 26 7.31 4.98 -25.75
CA ALA A 26 8.51 4.56 -25.03
C ALA A 26 9.80 5.25 -25.51
N PRO A 27 10.05 5.44 -26.83
CA PRO A 27 11.25 6.11 -27.30
C PRO A 27 11.37 7.55 -26.78
N LEU A 28 10.29 8.34 -26.87
CA LEU A 28 10.27 9.72 -26.39
C LEU A 28 10.32 9.81 -24.86
N TRP A 29 9.77 8.83 -24.14
CA TRP A 29 9.98 8.75 -22.70
C TRP A 29 11.47 8.55 -22.36
N GLY A 30 12.17 7.71 -23.11
CA GLY A 30 13.63 7.52 -22.97
C GLY A 30 14.41 8.82 -23.16
N GLU A 31 14.07 9.62 -24.17
CA GLU A 31 14.67 10.95 -24.36
C GLU A 31 14.38 11.92 -23.22
N LEU A 32 13.14 11.92 -22.70
CA LEU A 32 12.76 12.75 -21.56
C LEU A 32 13.53 12.35 -20.30
N LEU A 33 13.68 11.06 -20.04
CA LEU A 33 14.47 10.55 -18.92
C LEU A 33 15.93 10.99 -19.02
N ALA A 34 16.54 10.82 -20.20
CA ALA A 34 17.92 11.28 -20.43
C ALA A 34 18.07 12.79 -20.17
N HIS A 35 17.08 13.59 -20.58
CA HIS A 35 17.06 15.01 -20.33
C HIS A 35 16.86 15.36 -18.84
N HIS A 36 15.99 14.66 -18.11
CA HIS A 36 15.82 14.85 -16.65
C HIS A 36 17.13 14.58 -15.91
N VAL A 37 17.81 13.48 -16.25
CA VAL A 37 19.09 13.10 -15.64
C VAL A 37 20.17 14.15 -15.92
N ALA A 38 20.26 14.64 -17.15
CA ALA A 38 21.22 15.68 -17.52
C ALA A 38 20.93 17.04 -16.85
N SER A 39 19.65 17.36 -16.62
CA SER A 39 19.23 18.66 -16.08
C SER A 39 19.22 18.72 -14.55
N ALA A 40 19.17 17.58 -13.88
CA ALA A 40 19.11 17.49 -12.42
C ALA A 40 20.27 16.66 -11.82
N PRO A 41 21.55 17.01 -12.09
CA PRO A 41 22.70 16.23 -11.60
C PRO A 41 22.79 16.22 -10.06
N HIS A 42 22.23 17.22 -9.38
CA HIS A 42 22.14 17.27 -7.92
C HIS A 42 21.29 16.14 -7.34
N LEU A 43 20.33 15.60 -8.12
CA LEU A 43 19.51 14.46 -7.70
C LEU A 43 20.22 13.12 -7.88
N SER A 44 21.27 13.04 -8.70
CA SER A 44 22.07 11.82 -8.84
C SER A 44 22.81 11.46 -7.54
N ALA A 45 22.99 12.43 -6.62
CA ALA A 45 23.52 12.18 -5.29
C ALA A 45 22.49 11.50 -4.34
N LEU A 46 21.21 11.50 -4.71
CA LEU A 46 20.11 10.96 -3.88
C LEU A 46 19.70 9.54 -4.27
N GLY A 47 20.16 9.00 -5.41
CA GLY A 47 19.82 7.65 -5.83
C GLY A 47 20.25 7.31 -7.26
N GLN A 48 20.20 6.02 -7.59
CA GLN A 48 20.54 5.51 -8.92
C GLN A 48 19.45 5.84 -9.95
N VAL A 49 19.91 6.21 -11.15
CA VAL A 49 19.05 6.45 -12.32
C VAL A 49 18.67 5.11 -12.94
N ARG A 50 17.36 4.87 -13.13
CA ARG A 50 16.83 3.67 -13.80
C ARG A 50 17.18 3.66 -15.29
N THR A 51 17.22 2.47 -15.88
CA THR A 51 17.28 2.37 -17.35
C THR A 51 16.00 2.91 -17.99
N ALA A 52 16.06 3.32 -19.27
CA ALA A 52 14.89 3.80 -20.00
C ALA A 52 13.77 2.75 -20.05
N ALA A 53 14.12 1.46 -20.18
CA ALA A 53 13.16 0.36 -20.21
C ALA A 53 12.43 0.20 -18.86
N GLU A 54 13.17 0.15 -17.74
CA GLU A 54 12.58 0.04 -16.40
C GLU A 54 11.72 1.25 -16.05
N SER A 55 12.23 2.45 -16.34
CA SER A 55 11.47 3.69 -16.14
C SER A 55 10.19 3.71 -16.97
N TRP A 56 10.25 3.21 -18.21
CA TRP A 56 9.06 3.12 -19.08
C TRP A 56 8.04 2.13 -18.53
N GLN A 57 8.44 0.95 -18.05
CA GLN A 57 7.49 -0.04 -17.49
C GLN A 57 6.65 0.58 -16.35
N ILE A 58 7.31 1.26 -15.41
CA ILE A 58 6.66 1.92 -14.28
C ILE A 58 5.73 3.04 -14.78
N ARG A 59 6.24 3.94 -15.63
CA ARG A 59 5.45 5.06 -16.15
C ARG A 59 4.24 4.61 -16.98
N ARG A 60 4.38 3.53 -17.73
CA ARG A 60 3.29 2.95 -18.54
C ARG A 60 2.16 2.42 -17.65
N GLU A 61 2.47 1.84 -16.50
CA GLU A 61 1.47 1.39 -15.53
C GLU A 61 0.73 2.57 -14.90
N GLU A 62 1.44 3.66 -14.57
CA GLU A 62 0.81 4.91 -14.12
C GLU A 62 -0.12 5.49 -15.21
N TYR A 63 0.32 5.54 -16.46
CA TYR A 63 -0.49 5.99 -17.59
C TYR A 63 -1.74 5.14 -17.77
N ARG A 64 -1.62 3.81 -17.69
CA ARG A 64 -2.76 2.91 -17.80
C ARG A 64 -3.78 3.18 -16.70
N ALA A 65 -3.33 3.33 -15.45
CA ALA A 65 -4.22 3.64 -14.32
C ALA A 65 -4.91 4.99 -14.49
N TRP A 66 -4.17 6.03 -14.91
CA TRP A 66 -4.76 7.37 -15.09
C TRP A 66 -5.70 7.48 -16.28
N LEU A 67 -5.52 6.69 -17.33
CA LEU A 67 -6.43 6.66 -18.48
C LEU A 67 -7.82 6.11 -18.11
N GLU A 68 -7.97 5.44 -16.97
CA GLU A 68 -9.28 5.07 -16.41
C GLU A 68 -10.01 6.27 -15.79
N GLU A 69 -9.30 7.37 -15.51
CA GLU A 69 -9.89 8.59 -14.96
C GLU A 69 -10.65 9.40 -16.03
N PRO A 70 -11.82 10.00 -15.70
CA PRO A 70 -12.58 10.80 -16.65
C PRO A 70 -11.77 11.96 -17.23
N HIS A 71 -11.87 12.13 -18.56
CA HIS A 71 -11.23 13.23 -19.30
C HIS A 71 -9.69 13.20 -19.24
N THR A 72 -9.07 12.07 -18.91
CA THR A 72 -7.63 11.87 -19.11
C THR A 72 -7.36 11.44 -20.55
N LYS A 73 -6.32 11.99 -21.17
CA LYS A 73 -5.89 11.57 -22.51
C LYS A 73 -4.44 11.88 -22.81
N ILE A 74 -3.98 11.29 -23.90
CA ILE A 74 -2.67 11.53 -24.48
C ILE A 74 -2.87 12.22 -25.83
N LEU A 75 -2.09 13.27 -26.07
CA LEU A 75 -2.03 13.98 -27.34
C LEU A 75 -0.66 13.73 -27.96
N THR A 76 -0.62 13.27 -29.20
CA THR A 76 0.61 13.04 -29.95
C THR A 76 0.72 13.97 -31.14
N VAL A 77 1.97 14.26 -31.48
CA VAL A 77 2.32 15.03 -32.66
C VAL A 77 3.18 14.13 -33.56
N THR A 78 2.70 13.86 -34.77
CA THR A 78 3.40 13.00 -35.74
C THR A 78 3.74 13.77 -37.02
N GLY A 79 4.87 13.45 -37.63
CA GLY A 79 5.29 14.01 -38.92
C GLY A 79 6.10 12.97 -39.70
N HIS A 80 5.84 12.84 -41.00
CA HIS A 80 6.45 11.80 -41.85
C HIS A 80 6.33 10.36 -41.28
N GLY A 81 5.24 10.06 -40.58
CA GLY A 81 5.01 8.75 -39.94
C GLY A 81 5.82 8.52 -38.65
N GLN A 82 6.54 9.53 -38.16
CA GLN A 82 7.31 9.46 -36.93
C GLN A 82 6.62 10.23 -35.80
N LEU A 83 6.73 9.71 -34.58
CA LEU A 83 6.29 10.39 -33.37
C LEU A 83 7.30 11.49 -32.99
N LEU A 84 6.87 12.75 -33.05
CA LEU A 84 7.72 13.93 -32.82
C LEU A 84 7.53 14.55 -31.43
N GLY A 85 6.43 14.22 -30.74
CA GLY A 85 6.16 14.70 -29.39
C GLY A 85 4.86 14.15 -28.84
N TYR A 86 4.71 14.18 -27.52
CA TYR A 86 3.44 13.89 -26.87
C TYR A 86 3.24 14.68 -25.59
N ALA A 87 1.97 14.82 -25.18
CA ALA A 87 1.55 15.34 -23.90
C ALA A 87 0.56 14.38 -23.23
N PHE A 88 0.69 14.18 -21.93
CA PHE A 88 -0.25 13.42 -21.10
C PHE A 88 -0.99 14.39 -20.18
N VAL A 89 -2.31 14.47 -20.29
CA VAL A 89 -3.15 15.39 -19.51
C VAL A 89 -4.22 14.65 -18.72
N ARG A 90 -4.39 15.04 -17.46
CA ARG A 90 -5.48 14.61 -16.57
C ARG A 90 -6.36 15.79 -16.17
N ILE A 91 -7.62 15.52 -15.81
CA ILE A 91 -8.51 16.49 -15.18
C ILE A 91 -8.88 16.00 -13.78
N THR A 92 -8.43 16.73 -12.77
CA THR A 92 -8.58 16.31 -11.36
C THR A 92 -9.38 17.34 -10.56
N PRO A 93 -10.04 16.96 -9.45
CA PRO A 93 -10.61 17.93 -8.51
C PRO A 93 -9.54 18.90 -8.00
N ALA A 94 -9.87 20.19 -7.89
CA ALA A 94 -8.93 21.17 -7.37
C ALA A 94 -8.67 20.96 -5.87
N ALA A 95 -7.44 21.21 -5.42
CA ALA A 95 -7.08 21.15 -4.00
C ALA A 95 -7.70 22.34 -3.22
N GLY A 96 -8.12 22.10 -1.98
CA GLY A 96 -8.89 23.07 -1.18
C GLY A 96 -8.15 24.32 -0.71
N SER A 97 -6.81 24.39 -0.87
CA SER A 97 -6.00 25.48 -0.34
C SER A 97 -6.15 26.80 -1.12
N TRP A 98 -6.47 26.75 -2.42
CA TRP A 98 -6.67 27.93 -3.27
C TRP A 98 -7.88 27.73 -4.17
N LYS A 99 -8.73 28.75 -4.32
CA LYS A 99 -9.91 28.70 -5.20
C LYS A 99 -9.51 28.81 -6.67
N LEU A 100 -8.99 27.73 -7.24
CA LEU A 100 -8.60 27.62 -8.66
C LEU A 100 -9.73 27.08 -9.56
N GLY A 101 -10.97 27.06 -9.04
CA GLY A 101 -12.13 26.38 -9.62
C GLY A 101 -12.36 25.01 -9.00
N ASP A 102 -13.36 24.26 -9.48
CA ASP A 102 -13.69 22.92 -8.97
C ASP A 102 -12.77 21.83 -9.56
N ARG A 103 -12.13 22.12 -10.69
CA ARG A 103 -11.25 21.21 -11.43
C ARG A 103 -9.96 21.91 -11.85
N VAL A 104 -8.87 21.15 -11.88
CA VAL A 104 -7.56 21.56 -12.37
C VAL A 104 -7.06 20.56 -13.40
N GLY A 105 -6.52 21.07 -14.52
CA GLY A 105 -5.80 20.25 -15.49
C GLY A 105 -4.41 19.94 -14.97
N VAL A 106 -3.94 18.71 -15.11
CA VAL A 106 -2.57 18.34 -14.74
C VAL A 106 -1.85 17.87 -16.00
N LEU A 107 -0.83 18.61 -16.42
CA LEU A 107 0.09 18.20 -17.48
C LEU A 107 1.16 17.31 -16.85
N GLU A 108 0.93 16.00 -16.89
CA GLU A 108 1.80 14.99 -16.25
C GLU A 108 3.12 14.83 -17.01
N THR A 109 3.06 14.89 -18.33
CA THR A 109 4.22 14.71 -19.19
C THR A 109 4.08 15.58 -20.43
N LEU A 110 5.17 16.24 -20.82
CA LEU A 110 5.32 16.89 -22.12
C LEU A 110 6.72 16.58 -22.65
N VAL A 111 6.81 16.01 -23.84
CA VAL A 111 8.09 15.78 -24.51
C VAL A 111 7.98 16.05 -26.00
N VAL A 112 9.05 16.61 -26.55
CA VAL A 112 9.29 16.79 -27.98
C VAL A 112 10.65 16.19 -28.29
N ALA A 113 10.70 15.37 -29.33
CA ALA A 113 11.91 14.71 -29.83
C ALA A 113 13.03 15.74 -30.01
N ALA A 114 14.26 15.42 -29.61
CA ALA A 114 15.37 16.35 -29.59
C ALA A 114 15.58 17.05 -30.95
N GLU A 115 15.51 16.29 -32.04
CA GLU A 115 15.61 16.75 -33.42
C GLU A 115 14.44 17.63 -33.89
N ALA A 116 13.29 17.57 -33.20
CA ALA A 116 12.08 18.32 -33.53
C ALA A 116 11.85 19.56 -32.64
N ARG A 117 12.78 19.86 -31.73
CA ARG A 117 12.73 21.06 -30.87
C ARG A 117 13.00 22.33 -31.68
N GLY A 118 12.55 23.47 -31.15
CA GLY A 118 12.68 24.77 -31.83
C GLY A 118 11.64 25.03 -32.95
N GLY A 119 10.90 24.02 -33.40
CA GLY A 119 9.85 24.13 -34.43
C GLY A 119 8.44 24.47 -33.92
N GLY A 120 8.29 24.85 -32.65
CA GLY A 120 6.99 25.22 -32.07
C GLY A 120 6.05 24.06 -31.72
N LEU A 121 6.47 22.79 -31.82
CA LEU A 121 5.62 21.63 -31.50
C LEU A 121 5.20 21.57 -30.04
N GLY A 122 6.11 21.91 -29.11
CA GLY A 122 5.79 21.98 -27.68
C GLY A 122 4.69 23.02 -27.39
N ARG A 123 4.70 24.15 -28.11
CA ARG A 123 3.63 25.15 -28.02
C ARG A 123 2.29 24.56 -28.45
N ARG A 124 2.25 23.89 -29.60
CA ARG A 124 1.01 23.28 -30.13
C ARG A 124 0.42 22.24 -29.18
N LEU A 125 1.28 21.41 -28.56
CA LEU A 125 0.86 20.45 -27.54
C LEU A 125 0.27 21.14 -26.31
N VAL A 126 0.94 22.18 -25.77
CA VAL A 126 0.44 22.93 -24.61
C VAL A 126 -0.89 23.63 -24.91
N GLU A 127 -1.03 24.24 -26.08
CA GLU A 127 -2.29 24.88 -26.52
C GLU A 127 -3.43 23.85 -26.59
N ALA A 128 -3.18 22.68 -27.18
CA ALA A 128 -4.17 21.60 -27.26
C ALA A 128 -4.55 21.03 -25.89
N VAL A 129 -3.58 20.88 -24.98
CA VAL A 129 -3.83 20.50 -23.59
C VAL A 129 -4.67 21.56 -22.89
N ALA A 130 -4.35 22.85 -23.06
CA ALA A 130 -5.09 23.93 -22.45
C ALA A 130 -6.54 23.99 -22.94
N ASP A 131 -6.77 23.75 -24.23
CA ASP A 131 -8.13 23.70 -24.80
C ASP A 131 -8.92 22.49 -24.27
N HIS A 132 -8.28 21.33 -24.12
CA HIS A 132 -8.87 20.16 -23.47
C HIS A 132 -9.23 20.45 -22.01
N CYS A 133 -8.35 21.10 -21.26
CA CYS A 133 -8.61 21.52 -19.87
C CYS A 133 -9.81 22.46 -19.77
N LYS A 134 -9.88 23.49 -20.61
CA LYS A 134 -11.00 24.44 -20.65
C LYS A 134 -12.31 23.76 -21.00
N ALA A 135 -12.31 22.87 -22.00
CA ALA A 135 -13.49 22.12 -22.42
C ALA A 135 -14.08 21.24 -21.29
N HIS A 136 -13.26 20.87 -20.31
CA HIS A 136 -13.65 20.03 -19.18
C HIS A 136 -13.67 20.77 -17.84
N GLY A 137 -13.86 22.10 -17.89
CA GLY A 137 -14.16 22.91 -16.71
C GLY A 137 -12.95 23.24 -15.82
N ALA A 138 -11.72 23.00 -16.29
CA ALA A 138 -10.53 23.46 -15.60
C ALA A 138 -10.17 24.90 -16.00
N ALA A 139 -10.12 25.80 -15.03
CA ALA A 139 -9.70 27.19 -15.23
C ALA A 139 -8.18 27.38 -15.08
N THR A 140 -7.48 26.38 -14.51
CA THR A 140 -6.04 26.41 -14.27
C THR A 140 -5.43 25.06 -14.64
N MET A 141 -4.17 25.09 -15.10
CA MET A 141 -3.37 23.90 -15.35
C MET A 141 -2.15 23.89 -14.43
N ARG A 142 -1.91 22.75 -13.79
CA ARG A 142 -0.72 22.48 -12.97
C ARG A 142 0.31 21.73 -13.81
N ILE A 143 1.56 22.18 -13.69
CA ILE A 143 2.72 21.63 -14.38
C ILE A 143 3.79 21.43 -13.31
N SER A 144 4.37 20.24 -13.26
CA SER A 144 5.54 19.95 -12.42
C SER A 144 6.78 19.96 -13.30
N VAL A 145 7.78 20.74 -12.92
CA VAL A 145 9.08 20.82 -13.60
C VAL A 145 10.14 20.40 -12.61
N ILE A 146 11.01 19.47 -13.00
CA ILE A 146 12.13 19.02 -12.17
C ILE A 146 13.10 20.19 -11.96
N GLU A 147 13.61 20.34 -10.74
CA GLU A 147 14.59 21.38 -10.43
C GLU A 147 15.84 21.22 -11.30
N GLY A 148 16.40 22.33 -11.79
CA GLY A 148 17.52 22.35 -12.73
C GLY A 148 17.11 22.25 -14.22
N ASN A 149 15.84 22.00 -14.53
CA ASN A 149 15.35 22.03 -15.91
C ASN A 149 15.03 23.46 -16.38
N ASP A 150 15.52 23.86 -17.55
CA ASP A 150 15.30 25.19 -18.14
C ASP A 150 13.87 25.39 -18.70
N ALA A 151 13.03 24.35 -18.67
CA ALA A 151 11.62 24.38 -19.08
C ALA A 151 10.77 25.38 -18.28
N HIS A 152 11.21 25.84 -17.10
CA HIS A 152 10.55 26.94 -16.39
C HIS A 152 10.37 28.18 -17.28
N GLY A 153 11.41 28.53 -18.06
CA GLY A 153 11.34 29.66 -18.99
C GLY A 153 10.37 29.41 -20.14
N PHE A 154 10.17 28.16 -20.55
CA PHE A 154 9.15 27.79 -21.54
C PHE A 154 7.74 28.03 -21.01
N TYR A 155 7.42 27.54 -19.81
CA TYR A 155 6.08 27.71 -19.23
C TYR A 155 5.78 29.13 -18.76
N ALA A 156 6.79 29.87 -18.27
CA ALA A 156 6.63 31.27 -17.86
C ALA A 156 6.16 32.17 -19.02
N ARG A 157 6.56 31.87 -20.27
CA ARG A 157 6.07 32.57 -21.47
C ARG A 157 4.55 32.40 -21.71
N TYR A 158 3.93 31.39 -21.09
CA TYR A 158 2.48 31.17 -21.11
C TYR A 158 1.78 31.63 -19.83
N GLY A 159 2.47 32.39 -18.97
CA GLY A 159 1.92 32.93 -17.74
C GLY A 159 1.91 31.96 -16.56
N ALA A 160 2.61 30.82 -16.65
CA ALA A 160 2.79 29.94 -15.50
C ALA A 160 3.61 30.64 -14.40
N VAL A 161 3.17 30.52 -13.16
CA VAL A 161 3.82 31.07 -11.96
C VAL A 161 4.20 29.95 -11.00
N GLY A 162 5.17 30.21 -10.13
CA GLY A 162 5.53 29.27 -9.06
C GLY A 162 4.35 29.04 -8.12
N PHE A 163 4.12 27.78 -7.74
CA PHE A 163 3.02 27.38 -6.85
C PHE A 163 3.53 26.65 -5.61
N THR A 164 4.26 25.55 -5.79
CA THR A 164 4.82 24.73 -4.72
C THR A 164 6.27 24.36 -5.03
N ASN A 165 7.10 24.30 -3.98
CA ASN A 165 8.42 23.68 -4.05
C ASN A 165 8.34 22.28 -3.44
N THR A 166 8.74 21.27 -4.20
CA THR A 166 8.83 19.90 -3.71
C THR A 166 10.25 19.66 -3.22
N LEU A 167 10.41 19.43 -1.92
CA LEU A 167 11.71 19.10 -1.34
C LEU A 167 11.86 17.58 -1.23
N LEU A 168 12.98 17.06 -1.72
CA LEU A 168 13.41 15.70 -1.43
C LEU A 168 14.38 15.76 -0.25
N LEU A 169 13.91 15.30 0.90
CA LEU A 169 14.75 15.12 2.08
C LEU A 169 15.30 13.69 2.06
N PRO A 170 16.60 13.46 1.77
CA PRO A 170 17.20 12.16 1.99
C PRO A 170 17.11 11.85 3.47
N LEU A 171 16.41 10.79 3.81
CA LEU A 171 16.45 10.23 5.15
C LEU A 171 17.79 9.49 5.30
N PRO A 172 18.45 9.56 6.47
CA PRO A 172 19.73 8.88 6.69
C PRO A 172 19.60 7.40 6.29
N GLU A 173 20.55 6.91 5.49
CA GLU A 173 20.45 5.65 4.76
C GLU A 173 20.04 4.47 5.65
N GLN A 174 18.78 4.04 5.53
CA GLN A 174 18.46 2.62 5.56
C GLN A 174 18.93 2.06 4.20
N CYS A 175 20.07 1.38 4.18
CA CYS A 175 20.70 0.93 2.94
C CYS A 175 19.88 -0.21 2.30
N ILE A 176 18.92 0.12 1.43
CA ILE A 176 18.29 -0.83 0.51
C ILE A 176 18.91 -0.60 -0.88
N GLN A 177 19.82 -1.46 -1.31
CA GLN A 177 20.34 -1.50 -2.69
C GLN A 177 19.64 -2.64 -3.45
N PRO A 178 19.24 -2.44 -4.73
CA PRO A 178 18.74 -3.51 -5.58
C PRO A 178 19.91 -4.36 -6.10
N SER A 179 19.95 -5.64 -5.73
CA SER A 179 20.99 -6.57 -6.19
C SER A 179 20.75 -7.02 -7.63
N VAL A 180 21.44 -6.41 -8.60
CA VAL A 180 21.81 -7.08 -9.85
C VAL A 180 23.11 -7.83 -9.58
N GLY A 181 23.09 -9.13 -9.86
CA GLY A 181 24.01 -10.11 -9.29
C GLY A 181 25.49 -9.74 -9.38
N HIS A 182 26.13 -9.62 -8.22
CA HIS A 182 27.50 -10.02 -7.97
C HIS A 182 27.51 -10.66 -6.57
N SER A 183 28.23 -11.78 -6.48
CA SER A 183 28.45 -12.64 -5.32
C SER A 183 28.24 -12.01 -3.94
N ILE A 184 27.38 -12.66 -3.14
CA ILE A 184 27.18 -12.46 -1.70
C ILE A 184 28.56 -12.35 -1.01
N PRO A 185 28.92 -11.20 -0.41
CA PRO A 185 30.01 -11.15 0.55
C PRO A 185 29.54 -11.80 1.85
N ALA A 186 30.45 -12.55 2.48
CA ALA A 186 30.21 -13.42 3.61
C ALA A 186 29.37 -12.81 4.76
N GLN A 187 28.36 -13.58 5.19
CA GLN A 187 27.76 -13.64 6.53
C GLN A 187 27.89 -12.35 7.39
N ALA A 188 26.93 -11.44 7.23
CA ALA A 188 26.55 -10.58 8.35
C ALA A 188 25.83 -11.46 9.37
N ALA A 189 26.36 -11.55 10.59
CA ALA A 189 25.76 -12.34 11.66
C ALA A 189 24.30 -11.88 11.90
N ALA A 190 23.36 -12.83 11.91
CA ALA A 190 21.93 -12.55 12.12
C ALA A 190 21.74 -11.76 13.42
N VAL A 191 21.12 -10.58 13.31
CA VAL A 191 20.71 -9.79 14.49
C VAL A 191 19.52 -10.50 15.10
N ARG A 192 19.75 -11.23 16.19
CA ARG A 192 18.68 -11.94 16.92
C ARG A 192 17.89 -10.95 17.77
N TRP A 193 16.67 -10.63 17.36
CA TRP A 193 15.76 -9.83 18.17
C TRP A 193 15.29 -10.62 19.41
N THR A 194 15.25 -9.96 20.56
CA THR A 194 14.83 -10.58 21.83
C THR A 194 13.36 -10.28 22.08
N VAL A 195 12.55 -11.32 22.26
CA VAL A 195 11.16 -11.17 22.70
C VAL A 195 11.14 -10.81 24.18
N VAL A 196 10.57 -9.66 24.52
CA VAL A 196 10.51 -9.18 25.93
C VAL A 196 9.12 -9.19 26.52
N GLU A 197 8.09 -9.01 25.69
CA GLU A 197 6.70 -9.12 26.08
C GLU A 197 5.95 -9.82 24.96
N HIS A 198 5.05 -10.73 25.31
CA HIS A 198 4.14 -11.31 24.34
C HIS A 198 2.91 -11.88 25.05
N VAL A 199 1.79 -11.90 24.34
CA VAL A 199 0.58 -12.59 24.79
C VAL A 199 -0.26 -13.02 23.60
N THR A 200 -1.03 -14.09 23.77
CA THR A 200 -2.13 -14.49 22.88
C THR A 200 -3.30 -14.89 23.76
N VAL A 201 -4.42 -14.17 23.67
CA VAL A 201 -5.59 -14.34 24.52
C VAL A 201 -6.84 -14.44 23.65
N ALA A 202 -7.70 -15.40 23.94
CA ALA A 202 -8.99 -15.52 23.26
C ALA A 202 -9.99 -14.48 23.81
N LYS A 203 -10.91 -14.00 22.98
CA LYS A 203 -12.00 -13.08 23.39
C LYS A 203 -12.94 -13.66 24.44
N GLY A 204 -13.00 -14.98 24.56
CA GLY A 204 -13.86 -15.68 25.50
C GLY A 204 -13.61 -17.19 25.47
N ALA A 205 -14.66 -17.98 25.71
CA ALA A 205 -14.55 -19.45 25.77
C ALA A 205 -14.34 -20.14 24.40
N ALA A 206 -14.49 -19.41 23.30
CA ALA A 206 -14.26 -19.95 21.96
C ALA A 206 -12.76 -20.19 21.70
N PRO A 207 -12.40 -21.13 20.80
CA PRO A 207 -11.01 -21.29 20.39
C PRO A 207 -10.45 -19.99 19.80
N ASN A 208 -9.20 -19.69 20.13
CA ASN A 208 -8.48 -18.54 19.61
C ASN A 208 -8.14 -18.74 18.12
N GLU A 209 -8.47 -17.75 17.29
CA GLU A 209 -8.16 -17.75 15.86
C GLU A 209 -6.78 -17.13 15.55
N ASP A 210 -6.26 -16.31 16.47
CA ASP A 210 -4.91 -15.76 16.41
C ASP A 210 -3.84 -16.80 16.73
N ARG A 211 -2.63 -16.50 16.26
CA ARG A 211 -1.43 -17.27 16.55
C ARG A 211 -0.21 -16.37 16.65
N LEU A 212 0.49 -16.51 17.77
CA LEU A 212 1.86 -16.04 17.90
C LEU A 212 2.82 -17.11 17.39
N LEU A 213 3.73 -16.71 16.50
CA LEU A 213 4.86 -17.53 16.09
C LEU A 213 6.13 -16.98 16.74
N ILE A 214 6.85 -17.86 17.44
CA ILE A 214 8.25 -17.67 17.84
C ILE A 214 8.97 -18.95 17.38
N ALA A 215 9.62 -18.90 16.23
CA ALA A 215 10.24 -20.06 15.61
C ALA A 215 11.73 -20.17 15.95
N ASP A 216 12.24 -21.39 16.05
CA ASP A 216 13.65 -21.67 16.36
C ASP A 216 14.62 -21.11 15.29
N ASN A 217 14.16 -21.00 14.05
CA ASN A 217 14.89 -20.40 12.93
C ASN A 217 14.79 -18.85 12.90
N GLY A 218 14.23 -18.24 13.95
CA GLY A 218 14.20 -16.78 14.16
C GLY A 218 13.00 -16.06 13.59
N TRP A 219 12.07 -16.74 12.91
CA TRP A 219 10.83 -16.11 12.45
C TRP A 219 9.92 -15.79 13.62
N LEU A 220 9.48 -14.52 13.70
CA LEU A 220 8.53 -14.06 14.69
C LEU A 220 7.31 -13.48 13.97
N ALA A 221 6.10 -13.84 14.37
CA ALA A 221 4.90 -13.32 13.71
C ALA A 221 3.71 -13.19 14.65
N VAL A 222 2.93 -12.13 14.44
CA VAL A 222 1.53 -12.08 14.85
C VAL A 222 0.68 -12.42 13.64
N ILE A 223 -0.12 -13.46 13.78
CA ILE A 223 -0.99 -13.96 12.72
C ILE A 223 -2.41 -13.96 13.27
N ASP A 224 -3.29 -13.22 12.63
CA ASP A 224 -4.68 -13.05 13.03
C ASP A 224 -5.57 -13.80 12.03
N GLY A 225 -6.30 -14.78 12.55
CA GLY A 225 -7.18 -15.64 11.77
C GLY A 225 -8.54 -14.98 11.60
N ALA A 226 -9.00 -14.83 10.35
CA ALA A 226 -10.28 -14.19 10.08
C ALA A 226 -11.44 -14.89 10.80
N THR A 227 -12.28 -14.10 11.48
CA THR A 227 -13.48 -14.62 12.15
C THR A 227 -14.36 -15.42 11.20
N ASP A 228 -14.75 -16.62 11.62
CA ASP A 228 -15.60 -17.52 10.84
C ASP A 228 -16.97 -16.89 10.53
N LYS A 229 -17.27 -16.85 9.23
CA LYS A 229 -18.57 -16.44 8.66
C LYS A 229 -19.25 -17.61 7.94
N SER A 230 -18.53 -18.71 7.75
CA SER A 230 -18.97 -19.86 6.97
C SER A 230 -19.73 -20.89 7.80
N GLY A 231 -19.46 -20.96 9.11
CA GLY A 231 -19.97 -21.99 10.01
C GLY A 231 -19.36 -23.38 9.73
N ARG A 232 -18.35 -23.47 8.85
CA ARG A 232 -17.73 -24.72 8.42
C ARG A 232 -16.67 -25.16 9.43
N SER A 233 -16.60 -26.47 9.68
CA SER A 233 -15.56 -27.07 10.51
C SER A 233 -14.44 -27.64 9.66
N TYR A 234 -13.22 -27.20 9.92
CA TYR A 234 -12.03 -27.66 9.23
C TYR A 234 -11.25 -28.62 10.12
N GLY A 235 -11.81 -29.81 10.31
CA GLY A 235 -11.27 -30.81 11.24
C GLY A 235 -11.28 -30.33 12.69
N GLY A 236 -12.42 -29.80 13.15
CA GLY A 236 -12.62 -29.37 14.54
C GLY A 236 -12.12 -27.96 14.88
N MET A 237 -11.65 -27.21 13.88
CA MET A 237 -11.17 -25.82 14.04
C MET A 237 -11.89 -24.91 13.04
N THR A 238 -11.94 -23.61 13.35
CA THR A 238 -12.48 -22.58 12.44
C THR A 238 -11.55 -22.36 11.24
N GLY A 239 -12.05 -21.68 10.21
CA GLY A 239 -11.27 -21.33 9.03
C GLY A 239 -10.08 -20.43 9.37
N GLY A 240 -10.30 -19.38 10.16
CA GLY A 240 -9.26 -18.47 10.63
C GLY A 240 -8.14 -19.19 11.38
N ALA A 241 -8.48 -20.00 12.38
CA ALA A 241 -7.50 -20.75 13.16
C ALA A 241 -6.67 -21.73 12.30
N ARG A 242 -7.27 -22.33 11.26
CA ARG A 242 -6.54 -23.18 10.31
C ARG A 242 -5.64 -22.40 9.39
N ALA A 243 -6.09 -21.25 8.89
CA ALA A 243 -5.27 -20.38 8.07
C ALA A 243 -4.06 -19.87 8.86
N ALA A 244 -4.29 -19.34 10.07
CA ALA A 244 -3.21 -18.86 10.95
C ALA A 244 -2.21 -19.97 11.28
N GLY A 245 -2.70 -21.18 11.58
CA GLY A 245 -1.84 -22.36 11.78
C GLY A 245 -1.02 -22.74 10.55
N ARG A 246 -1.61 -22.66 9.35
CA ARG A 246 -0.89 -22.94 8.10
C ARG A 246 0.17 -21.88 7.82
N VAL A 247 -0.13 -20.59 8.01
CA VAL A 247 0.84 -19.49 7.87
C VAL A 247 2.03 -19.75 8.79
N ALA A 248 1.79 -20.03 10.08
CA ALA A 248 2.84 -20.32 11.05
C ALA A 248 3.73 -21.49 10.62
N VAL A 249 3.14 -22.63 10.24
CA VAL A 249 3.89 -23.82 9.79
C VAL A 249 4.74 -23.50 8.55
N THR A 250 4.19 -22.76 7.59
CA THR A 250 4.94 -22.38 6.38
C THR A 250 6.13 -21.51 6.75
N LEU A 251 5.94 -20.44 7.53
CA LEU A 251 7.01 -19.52 7.94
C LEU A 251 8.13 -20.26 8.70
N SER A 252 7.78 -21.15 9.64
CA SER A 252 8.77 -21.97 10.36
C SER A 252 9.60 -22.89 9.46
N SER A 253 9.14 -23.18 8.24
CA SER A 253 9.89 -24.01 7.28
C SER A 253 10.73 -23.20 6.29
N LEU A 254 10.59 -21.87 6.27
CA LEU A 254 11.30 -21.02 5.32
C LEU A 254 12.75 -20.78 5.77
N PRO A 255 13.69 -20.67 4.80
CA PRO A 255 14.99 -20.07 5.04
C PRO A 255 14.87 -18.69 5.70
N ALA A 256 15.77 -18.38 6.63
CA ALA A 256 15.75 -17.15 7.42
C ALA A 256 15.96 -15.86 6.59
N ASP A 257 16.51 -16.00 5.39
CA ASP A 257 16.79 -14.96 4.39
C ASP A 257 15.70 -14.84 3.30
N THR A 258 14.57 -15.55 3.45
CA THR A 258 13.51 -15.53 2.43
C THR A 258 12.90 -14.13 2.28
N ALA A 259 12.94 -13.58 1.07
CA ALA A 259 12.37 -12.27 0.76
C ALA A 259 10.84 -12.24 0.99
N PRO A 260 10.23 -11.10 1.40
CA PRO A 260 8.80 -11.02 1.70
C PRO A 260 7.88 -11.46 0.57
N PRO A 261 8.09 -11.08 -0.71
CA PRO A 261 7.26 -11.57 -1.81
C PRO A 261 7.30 -13.10 -1.96
N ASP A 262 8.47 -13.70 -1.75
CA ASP A 262 8.64 -15.15 -1.82
C ASP A 262 7.98 -15.83 -0.62
N ALA A 263 8.16 -15.29 0.59
CA ALA A 263 7.49 -15.79 1.80
C ALA A 263 5.96 -15.78 1.64
N VAL A 264 5.40 -14.67 1.14
CA VAL A 264 3.96 -14.53 0.86
C VAL A 264 3.53 -15.52 -0.22
N THR A 265 4.33 -15.73 -1.27
CA THR A 265 4.05 -16.74 -2.31
C THR A 265 3.99 -18.16 -1.72
N ARG A 266 4.93 -18.51 -0.83
CA ARG A 266 4.97 -19.82 -0.17
C ARG A 266 3.79 -20.01 0.78
N VAL A 267 3.44 -18.98 1.54
CA VAL A 267 2.25 -18.97 2.40
C VAL A 267 0.97 -19.13 1.57
N THR A 268 0.87 -18.39 0.46
CA THR A 268 -0.25 -18.48 -0.50
C THR A 268 -0.40 -19.91 -1.01
N GLN A 269 0.68 -20.55 -1.44
CA GLN A 269 0.64 -21.94 -1.89
C GLN A 269 0.17 -22.89 -0.77
N GLY A 270 0.70 -22.76 0.45
CA GLY A 270 0.31 -23.62 1.56
C GLY A 270 -1.17 -23.48 1.96
N LEU A 271 -1.74 -22.29 1.80
CA LEU A 271 -3.17 -22.04 1.99
C LEU A 271 -4.01 -22.55 0.81
N ALA A 272 -3.53 -22.44 -0.43
CA ALA A 272 -4.16 -23.01 -1.60
C ALA A 272 -4.25 -24.55 -1.51
N ASP A 273 -3.18 -25.22 -1.06
CA ASP A 273 -3.17 -26.67 -0.81
C ASP A 273 -4.19 -27.07 0.25
N LEU A 274 -4.34 -26.23 1.28
CA LEU A 274 -5.30 -26.42 2.35
C LEU A 274 -6.76 -26.23 1.87
N ARG A 275 -7.01 -25.28 0.96
CA ARG A 275 -8.31 -25.11 0.29
C ARG A 275 -8.63 -26.29 -0.60
N ALA A 276 -7.67 -26.74 -1.41
CA ALA A 276 -7.81 -27.91 -2.27
C ALA A 276 -8.15 -29.17 -1.47
N LYS A 277 -7.51 -29.37 -0.30
CA LYS A 277 -7.81 -30.49 0.61
C LYS A 277 -9.26 -30.52 1.11
N TRP A 278 -9.93 -29.38 1.16
CA TRP A 278 -11.30 -29.24 1.65
C TRP A 278 -12.29 -28.87 0.54
N ASP A 279 -11.91 -29.04 -0.73
CA ASP A 279 -12.73 -28.74 -1.90
C ASP A 279 -13.31 -27.31 -1.89
N ILE A 280 -12.55 -26.33 -1.37
CA ILE A 280 -12.97 -24.93 -1.31
C ILE A 280 -12.59 -24.24 -2.63
N PRO A 281 -13.57 -23.72 -3.42
CA PRO A 281 -13.30 -23.01 -4.66
C PRO A 281 -12.43 -21.77 -4.44
N THR A 282 -11.60 -21.39 -5.42
CA THR A 282 -10.71 -20.22 -5.34
C THR A 282 -11.47 -18.89 -5.15
N ASP A 283 -12.71 -18.80 -5.62
CA ASP A 283 -13.56 -17.62 -5.51
C ASP A 283 -14.54 -17.64 -4.33
N ASP A 284 -14.40 -18.61 -3.41
CA ASP A 284 -15.18 -18.68 -2.17
C ASP A 284 -14.90 -17.44 -1.29
N PRO A 285 -15.91 -16.59 -1.01
CA PRO A 285 -15.72 -15.34 -0.30
C PRO A 285 -15.54 -15.51 1.22
N VAL A 286 -15.72 -16.72 1.75
CA VAL A 286 -15.56 -17.07 3.16
C VAL A 286 -14.53 -18.18 3.33
N ALA A 287 -13.55 -18.25 2.43
CA ALA A 287 -12.42 -19.16 2.53
C ALA A 287 -11.60 -18.92 3.82
N PRO A 288 -10.97 -19.97 4.39
CA PRO A 288 -9.98 -19.85 5.45
C PRO A 288 -8.93 -18.79 5.09
N SER A 289 -8.81 -17.78 5.94
CA SER A 289 -7.94 -16.63 5.70
C SER A 289 -7.34 -16.10 6.98
N ALA A 290 -6.20 -15.43 6.85
CA ALA A 290 -5.50 -14.76 7.94
C ALA A 290 -4.82 -13.49 7.44
N VAL A 291 -4.49 -12.59 8.36
CA VAL A 291 -3.58 -11.46 8.15
C VAL A 291 -2.37 -11.65 9.05
N ALA A 292 -1.24 -11.05 8.69
CA ALA A 292 -0.02 -11.23 9.48
C ALA A 292 0.92 -10.04 9.39
N ALA A 293 1.66 -9.81 10.47
CA ALA A 293 2.90 -9.06 10.45
C ALA A 293 4.02 -9.94 11.00
N VAL A 294 5.14 -9.95 10.29
CA VAL A 294 6.18 -10.96 10.40
C VAL A 294 7.54 -10.31 10.40
N HIS A 295 8.32 -10.57 11.45
CA HIS A 295 9.74 -10.27 11.51
C HIS A 295 10.54 -11.34 10.76
N ALA A 296 11.35 -10.92 9.80
CA ALA A 296 12.22 -11.78 9.03
C ALA A 296 13.66 -11.73 9.61
N PRO A 297 14.19 -12.86 10.12
CA PRO A 297 15.39 -12.88 10.96
C PRO A 297 16.68 -12.40 10.30
N GLU A 298 16.98 -12.81 9.06
CA GLU A 298 18.24 -12.43 8.38
C GLU A 298 18.12 -11.17 7.52
N LEU A 299 16.89 -10.66 7.32
CA LEU A 299 16.64 -9.49 6.47
C LEU A 299 16.47 -8.18 7.26
N ASP A 300 16.51 -8.24 8.60
CA ASP A 300 16.35 -7.09 9.51
C ASP A 300 15.16 -6.19 9.12
N GLN A 301 14.01 -6.81 8.90
CA GLN A 301 12.78 -6.14 8.46
C GLN A 301 11.55 -6.81 9.08
N VAL A 302 10.46 -6.05 9.19
CA VAL A 302 9.11 -6.58 9.37
C VAL A 302 8.36 -6.43 8.06
N TRP A 303 7.56 -7.41 7.67
CA TRP A 303 6.59 -7.25 6.60
C TRP A 303 5.18 -7.53 7.08
N ARG A 304 4.18 -6.97 6.39
CA ARG A 304 2.77 -7.09 6.74
C ARG A 304 1.91 -7.36 5.51
N VAL A 305 0.91 -8.22 5.69
CA VAL A 305 -0.26 -8.34 4.81
C VAL A 305 -1.51 -8.25 5.66
N GLY A 306 -2.33 -7.23 5.42
CA GLY A 306 -3.59 -7.01 6.13
C GLY A 306 -3.47 -6.06 7.33
N ASP A 307 -4.39 -6.18 8.28
CA ASP A 307 -4.69 -5.19 9.32
C ASP A 307 -4.05 -5.45 10.69
N VAL A 308 -2.80 -5.92 10.69
CA VAL A 308 -2.00 -6.03 11.91
C VAL A 308 -1.29 -4.70 12.20
N HIS A 309 -1.32 -4.24 13.44
CA HIS A 309 -0.67 -3.00 13.87
C HIS A 309 0.82 -3.20 14.12
N ILE A 310 1.64 -2.24 13.70
CA ILE A 310 3.09 -2.23 13.94
C ILE A 310 3.49 -0.89 14.55
N ALA A 311 4.42 -0.90 15.50
CA ALA A 311 5.11 0.30 15.97
C ALA A 311 6.62 0.04 16.07
N LEU A 312 7.41 1.03 15.67
CA LEU A 312 8.88 0.95 15.61
C LEU A 312 9.49 2.08 16.45
N ARG A 313 10.39 1.74 17.39
CA ARG A 313 11.12 2.74 18.19
C ARG A 313 12.51 3.00 17.63
N THR A 314 12.86 4.26 17.43
CA THR A 314 14.24 4.71 17.12
C THR A 314 14.59 5.87 18.04
N GLY A 315 15.59 5.69 18.92
CA GLY A 315 15.82 6.62 20.03
C GLY A 315 14.54 6.83 20.85
N ASP A 316 14.19 8.07 21.16
CA ASP A 316 13.00 8.38 21.96
C ASP A 316 11.69 8.45 21.15
N THR A 317 11.72 8.14 19.84
CA THR A 317 10.56 8.30 18.95
C THR A 317 9.94 6.96 18.57
N TRP A 318 8.61 6.87 18.71
CA TRP A 318 7.79 5.78 18.18
C TRP A 318 7.14 6.20 16.87
N THR A 319 7.34 5.39 15.82
CA THR A 319 6.61 5.49 14.56
C THR A 319 5.53 4.41 14.52
N HIS A 320 4.27 4.81 14.45
CA HIS A 320 3.14 3.89 14.42
C HIS A 320 2.64 3.68 12.98
N HIS A 321 2.44 2.41 12.64
CA HIS A 321 1.88 1.95 11.37
C HIS A 321 0.58 1.17 11.65
N PRO A 322 -0.54 1.85 11.94
CA PRO A 322 -1.83 1.19 12.05
C PRO A 322 -2.24 0.63 10.68
N ALA A 323 -3.19 -0.29 10.68
CA ALA A 323 -3.80 -0.79 9.45
C ALA A 323 -5.28 -1.07 9.71
N ALA A 324 -6.06 -0.85 8.67
CA ALA A 324 -7.50 -1.08 8.64
C ALA A 324 -7.91 -1.41 7.21
N LYS A 325 -9.03 -2.10 7.04
CA LYS A 325 -9.64 -2.34 5.73
C LYS A 325 -10.70 -1.27 5.49
N ALA A 326 -10.59 -0.51 4.41
CA ALA A 326 -11.55 0.58 4.12
C ALA A 326 -13.01 0.09 4.03
N ILE A 327 -13.24 -1.17 3.65
CA ILE A 327 -14.59 -1.77 3.69
C ILE A 327 -15.11 -1.92 5.13
N ASP A 328 -14.25 -2.26 6.08
CA ASP A 328 -14.63 -2.47 7.47
C ASP A 328 -15.01 -1.14 8.13
N ASP A 329 -14.41 -0.01 7.74
CA ASP A 329 -14.82 1.33 8.20
C ASP A 329 -16.26 1.66 7.79
N VAL A 330 -16.62 1.37 6.54
CA VAL A 330 -17.98 1.58 6.01
C VAL A 330 -18.99 0.70 6.76
N LEU A 331 -18.63 -0.56 7.00
CA LEU A 331 -19.50 -1.51 7.68
C LEU A 331 -19.62 -1.21 9.17
N ALA A 332 -18.52 -0.84 9.83
CA ALA A 332 -18.52 -0.40 11.22
C ALA A 332 -19.39 0.85 11.40
N GLY A 333 -19.27 1.84 10.52
CA GLY A 333 -20.12 3.03 10.51
C GLY A 333 -21.60 2.70 10.26
N THR A 334 -21.90 1.79 9.33
CA THR A 334 -23.28 1.34 9.05
C THR A 334 -23.90 0.62 10.24
N ARG A 335 -23.15 -0.30 10.86
CA ARG A 335 -23.55 -1.00 12.08
C ARG A 335 -23.80 0.00 13.21
N ALA A 336 -22.85 0.90 13.46
CA ALA A 336 -22.94 1.90 14.51
C ALA A 336 -24.16 2.81 14.34
N ALA A 337 -24.39 3.33 13.13
CA ALA A 337 -25.53 4.19 12.83
C ALA A 337 -26.87 3.49 13.10
N TYR A 338 -27.00 2.22 12.71
CA TYR A 338 -28.22 1.47 12.98
C TYR A 338 -28.42 1.17 14.47
N LEU A 339 -27.35 0.86 15.20
CA LEU A 339 -27.44 0.67 16.66
C LEU A 339 -27.84 1.97 17.38
N HIS A 340 -27.35 3.14 16.94
CA HIS A 340 -27.79 4.45 17.46
C HIS A 340 -29.28 4.71 17.21
N CYS A 341 -29.81 4.33 16.04
CA CYS A 341 -31.25 4.40 15.78
C CYS A 341 -32.07 3.55 16.76
N LEU A 342 -31.60 2.33 17.06
CA LEU A 342 -32.29 1.42 17.98
C LEU A 342 -32.22 1.90 19.44
N LEU A 343 -31.08 2.46 19.85
CA LEU A 343 -30.96 3.14 21.15
C LEU A 343 -31.96 4.30 21.26
N ALA A 344 -32.07 5.13 20.22
CA ALA A 344 -33.03 6.24 20.17
C ALA A 344 -34.49 5.76 20.18
N ALA A 345 -34.76 4.56 19.68
CA ALA A 345 -36.07 3.91 19.72
C ALA A 345 -36.38 3.23 21.07
N GLY A 346 -35.46 3.26 22.04
CA GLY A 346 -35.66 2.76 23.40
C GLY A 346 -35.15 1.34 23.67
N HIS A 347 -34.43 0.71 22.73
CA HIS A 347 -33.73 -0.55 23.02
C HIS A 347 -32.58 -0.33 24.00
N SER A 348 -32.34 -1.29 24.89
CA SER A 348 -31.23 -1.21 25.84
C SER A 348 -29.91 -1.68 25.23
N ALA A 349 -28.79 -1.12 25.69
CA ALA A 349 -27.46 -1.53 25.24
C ALA A 349 -27.18 -3.03 25.46
N ASN A 350 -27.72 -3.62 26.54
CA ASN A 350 -27.53 -5.04 26.83
C ASN A 350 -28.28 -5.95 25.84
N GLU A 351 -29.50 -5.59 25.45
CA GLU A 351 -30.24 -6.30 24.40
C GLU A 351 -29.50 -6.23 23.06
N LEU A 352 -28.99 -5.04 22.72
CA LEU A 352 -28.20 -4.83 21.51
C LEU A 352 -26.87 -5.59 21.53
N ALA A 353 -26.20 -5.72 22.68
CA ALA A 353 -24.98 -6.52 22.81
C ALA A 353 -25.23 -8.02 22.55
N GLY A 354 -26.38 -8.53 23.04
CA GLY A 354 -26.75 -9.93 22.87
C GLY A 354 -27.17 -10.29 21.45
N ALA A 355 -28.04 -9.48 20.83
CA ALA A 355 -28.61 -9.77 19.52
C ALA A 355 -27.81 -9.20 18.34
N ASP A 356 -27.09 -8.10 18.56
CA ASP A 356 -26.35 -7.28 17.57
C ASP A 356 -27.06 -7.14 16.21
N PRO A 357 -28.25 -6.51 16.17
CA PRO A 357 -29.00 -6.29 14.92
C PRO A 357 -28.23 -5.43 13.92
N GLY A 358 -27.30 -4.59 14.39
CA GLY A 358 -26.35 -3.86 13.54
C GLY A 358 -25.39 -4.79 12.79
N ARG A 359 -24.85 -5.80 13.46
CA ARG A 359 -24.06 -6.83 12.80
C ARG A 359 -24.89 -7.65 11.82
N ALA A 360 -26.13 -8.01 12.18
CA ALA A 360 -27.03 -8.73 11.28
C ALA A 360 -27.32 -7.93 9.99
N LEU A 361 -27.43 -6.61 10.08
CA LEU A 361 -27.63 -5.72 8.93
C LEU A 361 -26.44 -5.75 7.94
N ILE A 362 -25.20 -5.78 8.44
CA ILE A 362 -24.00 -5.74 7.61
C ILE A 362 -23.50 -7.13 7.17
N LEU A 363 -24.05 -8.21 7.76
CA LEU A 363 -23.61 -9.58 7.53
C LEU A 363 -23.58 -9.99 6.05
N PRO A 364 -24.57 -9.64 5.20
CA PRO A 364 -24.52 -9.99 3.78
C PRO A 364 -23.31 -9.42 3.06
N VAL A 365 -22.83 -8.24 3.45
CA VAL A 365 -21.60 -7.66 2.88
C VAL A 365 -20.36 -8.35 3.46
N LEU A 366 -20.35 -8.65 4.76
CA LEU A 366 -19.26 -9.39 5.39
C LEU A 366 -19.07 -10.79 4.76
N GLU A 367 -20.14 -11.45 4.34
CA GLU A 367 -20.10 -12.74 3.65
C GLU A 367 -19.63 -12.64 2.20
N GLN A 368 -19.67 -11.45 1.59
CA GLN A 368 -19.23 -11.22 0.21
C GLN A 368 -17.91 -10.46 0.12
N GLN A 369 -17.41 -9.83 1.19
CA GLN A 369 -16.21 -8.99 1.15
C GLN A 369 -14.97 -9.74 0.67
N GLY A 370 -14.89 -11.06 0.88
CA GLY A 370 -13.80 -11.89 0.37
C GLY A 370 -13.70 -11.88 -1.16
N ARG A 371 -14.74 -11.46 -1.89
CA ARG A 371 -14.64 -11.22 -3.34
C ARG A 371 -13.74 -10.03 -3.70
N LEU A 372 -13.44 -9.15 -2.75
CA LEU A 372 -12.53 -8.02 -2.88
C LEU A 372 -11.12 -8.33 -2.33
N ALA A 373 -10.96 -9.49 -1.68
CA ALA A 373 -9.68 -9.97 -1.18
C ALA A 373 -8.66 -10.01 -2.33
N ASN A 374 -7.48 -9.45 -2.07
CA ASN A 374 -6.34 -9.44 -2.99
C ASN A 374 -6.64 -8.85 -4.37
N ARG A 375 -7.63 -7.96 -4.47
CA ARG A 375 -7.95 -7.22 -5.71
C ARG A 375 -7.54 -5.77 -5.61
N THR A 376 -7.00 -5.22 -6.69
CA THR A 376 -6.64 -3.81 -6.81
C THR A 376 -7.84 -3.00 -7.32
N CYS A 377 -8.86 -2.86 -6.48
CA CYS A 377 -10.09 -2.14 -6.79
C CYS A 377 -10.56 -1.34 -5.55
N PRO A 378 -11.54 -0.44 -5.67
CA PRO A 378 -12.14 0.22 -4.52
C PRO A 378 -12.57 -0.80 -3.46
N TYR A 379 -12.20 -0.53 -2.19
CA TYR A 379 -12.44 -1.40 -1.04
C TYR A 379 -11.71 -2.75 -1.05
N GLY A 380 -10.83 -3.00 -2.04
CA GLY A 380 -9.93 -4.15 -2.04
C GLY A 380 -8.90 -4.07 -0.92
N TYR A 381 -8.50 -5.23 -0.40
CA TYR A 381 -7.58 -5.35 0.73
C TYR A 381 -6.68 -6.58 0.59
N GLY A 382 -5.52 -6.55 1.26
CA GLY A 382 -4.59 -7.68 1.33
C GLY A 382 -5.00 -8.69 2.39
N VAL A 383 -4.93 -9.98 2.05
CA VAL A 383 -5.18 -11.08 2.99
C VAL A 383 -4.47 -12.35 2.54
N LEU A 384 -4.07 -13.19 3.49
CA LEU A 384 -3.50 -14.51 3.23
C LEU A 384 -4.65 -15.53 3.19
N ASP A 385 -5.19 -15.80 2.00
CA ASP A 385 -6.33 -16.72 1.80
C ASP A 385 -6.05 -17.81 0.74
N GLY A 386 -4.82 -17.93 0.26
CA GLY A 386 -4.44 -18.85 -0.81
C GLY A 386 -4.66 -18.35 -2.23
N THR A 387 -5.09 -17.09 -2.40
CA THR A 387 -5.04 -16.38 -3.69
C THR A 387 -3.79 -15.49 -3.77
N ASN A 388 -3.39 -15.14 -5.00
CA ASN A 388 -2.22 -14.29 -5.21
C ASN A 388 -2.41 -12.92 -4.54
N VAL A 389 -1.50 -12.53 -3.65
CA VAL A 389 -1.49 -11.21 -2.99
C VAL A 389 -0.72 -10.21 -3.87
N PRO A 390 -1.36 -9.16 -4.43
CA PRO A 390 -0.66 -8.09 -5.12
C PRO A 390 0.43 -7.45 -4.27
N THR A 391 1.58 -7.11 -4.88
CA THR A 391 2.73 -6.52 -4.18
C THR A 391 2.37 -5.26 -3.39
N ARG A 392 1.39 -4.46 -3.85
CA ARG A 392 0.91 -3.27 -3.13
C ARG A 392 0.32 -3.55 -1.74
N TYR A 393 -0.02 -4.81 -1.44
CA TYR A 393 -0.54 -5.26 -0.16
C TYR A 393 0.51 -5.97 0.70
N ILE A 394 1.75 -6.08 0.21
CA ILE A 394 2.89 -6.61 0.94
C ILE A 394 3.72 -5.41 1.39
N GLU A 395 3.45 -4.91 2.58
CA GLU A 395 4.19 -3.80 3.15
C GLU A 395 5.47 -4.31 3.80
N VAL A 396 6.58 -3.58 3.61
CA VAL A 396 7.88 -3.95 4.16
C VAL A 396 8.45 -2.75 4.91
N PHE A 397 8.86 -2.99 6.16
CA PHE A 397 9.38 -2.01 7.10
C PHE A 397 10.82 -2.39 7.46
N PRO A 398 11.83 -1.69 6.93
CA PRO A 398 13.22 -1.92 7.30
C PRO A 398 13.46 -1.55 8.76
N LEU A 399 14.28 -2.34 9.47
CA LEU A 399 14.59 -2.11 10.89
C LEU A 399 15.95 -1.46 11.11
N ALA A 400 16.64 -1.01 10.06
CA ALA A 400 17.88 -0.24 10.21
C ALA A 400 17.64 0.96 11.14
N GLY A 401 18.43 1.03 12.23
CA GLY A 401 18.29 2.04 13.30
C GLY A 401 17.22 1.76 14.37
N VAL A 402 16.27 0.85 14.13
CA VAL A 402 15.19 0.52 15.06
C VAL A 402 15.72 -0.23 16.28
N GLU A 403 15.32 0.18 17.48
CA GLU A 403 15.69 -0.44 18.76
C GLU A 403 14.59 -1.37 19.28
N GLU A 404 13.32 -1.05 19.00
CA GLU A 404 12.18 -1.86 19.43
C GLU A 404 11.15 -2.01 18.32
N VAL A 405 10.52 -3.17 18.28
CA VAL A 405 9.39 -3.46 17.39
C VAL A 405 8.25 -3.96 18.24
N VAL A 406 7.07 -3.38 18.05
CA VAL A 406 5.81 -3.90 18.59
C VAL A 406 4.93 -4.34 17.43
N ILE A 407 4.33 -5.52 17.55
CA ILE A 407 3.32 -6.02 16.63
C ILE A 407 2.09 -6.44 17.45
N ALA A 408 0.90 -6.01 17.03
CA ALA A 408 -0.36 -6.32 17.69
C ALA A 408 -1.48 -6.61 16.68
N SER A 409 -2.31 -7.64 16.92
CA SER A 409 -3.50 -7.92 16.10
C SER A 409 -4.58 -6.85 16.30
N ASP A 410 -5.63 -6.89 15.47
CA ASP A 410 -6.73 -5.91 15.47
C ASP A 410 -7.64 -5.99 16.72
N GLY A 411 -7.44 -7.03 17.56
CA GLY A 411 -7.99 -7.12 18.91
C GLY A 411 -7.46 -6.06 19.88
N TYR A 412 -6.37 -5.37 19.53
CA TYR A 412 -5.89 -4.17 20.23
C TYR A 412 -6.22 -2.90 19.45
N LEU A 413 -6.27 -1.76 20.13
CA LEU A 413 -6.51 -0.46 19.48
C LEU A 413 -5.30 0.04 18.66
N SER A 414 -4.10 -0.43 19.01
CA SER A 414 -2.83 -0.06 18.37
C SER A 414 -1.70 -1.00 18.83
N ALA A 415 -0.55 -0.89 18.17
CA ALA A 415 0.71 -1.43 18.67
C ALA A 415 1.29 -0.49 19.76
N ALA A 416 0.78 -0.59 20.99
CA ALA A 416 1.21 0.25 22.10
C ALA A 416 2.63 -0.10 22.59
N PRO A 417 3.41 0.87 23.13
CA PRO A 417 4.80 0.66 23.52
C PRO A 417 5.07 -0.47 24.52
N THR A 418 4.09 -0.82 25.36
CA THR A 418 4.16 -1.95 26.29
C THR A 418 2.84 -2.72 26.27
N LEU A 419 2.91 -4.00 26.67
CA LEU A 419 1.72 -4.83 26.83
C LEU A 419 0.75 -4.25 27.87
N GLU A 420 1.26 -3.74 28.99
CA GLU A 420 0.44 -3.08 30.02
C GLU A 420 -0.35 -1.89 29.45
N ALA A 421 0.32 -1.01 28.68
CA ALA A 421 -0.35 0.11 28.05
C ALA A 421 -1.39 -0.33 27.00
N ALA A 422 -1.14 -1.43 26.29
CA ALA A 422 -2.10 -2.00 25.35
C ALA A 422 -3.36 -2.51 26.07
N GLU A 423 -3.18 -3.22 27.18
CA GLU A 423 -4.26 -3.77 28.02
C GLU A 423 -5.07 -2.67 28.69
N ASP A 424 -4.42 -1.65 29.25
CA ASP A 424 -5.08 -0.52 29.91
C ASP A 424 -5.92 0.30 28.91
N ALA A 425 -5.36 0.60 27.73
CA ALA A 425 -6.05 1.33 26.68
C ALA A 425 -7.27 0.55 26.17
N LEU A 426 -7.13 -0.77 25.98
CA LEU A 426 -8.22 -1.65 25.59
C LEU A 426 -9.30 -1.69 26.67
N ALA A 427 -8.93 -1.91 27.94
CA ALA A 427 -9.87 -1.97 29.06
C ALA A 427 -10.68 -0.68 29.20
N LEU A 428 -10.03 0.48 29.10
CA LEU A 428 -10.69 1.78 29.10
C LEU A 428 -11.68 1.90 27.94
N SER A 429 -11.24 1.59 26.71
CA SER A 429 -12.12 1.68 25.54
C SER A 429 -13.32 0.74 25.60
N LEU A 430 -13.19 -0.45 26.19
CA LEU A 430 -14.31 -1.39 26.31
C LEU A 430 -15.27 -1.00 27.43
N ALA A 431 -14.79 -0.36 28.50
CA ALA A 431 -15.64 0.19 29.54
C ALA A 431 -16.49 1.35 29.02
N GLU A 432 -15.91 2.21 28.16
CA GLU A 432 -16.59 3.37 27.59
C GLU A 432 -17.52 3.02 26.42
N ASP A 433 -17.11 2.11 25.53
CA ASP A 433 -17.85 1.74 24.33
C ASP A 433 -17.88 0.20 24.12
N PRO A 434 -18.60 -0.54 24.97
CA PRO A 434 -18.67 -2.00 24.89
C PRO A 434 -19.33 -2.49 23.59
N LEU A 435 -20.19 -1.67 22.99
CA LEU A 435 -20.87 -2.00 21.74
C LEU A 435 -20.04 -1.67 20.49
N ARG A 436 -18.91 -0.95 20.65
CA ARG A 436 -18.01 -0.54 19.56
C ARG A 436 -18.76 0.25 18.49
N MET A 437 -19.38 1.36 18.87
CA MET A 437 -20.22 2.20 17.99
C MET A 437 -19.90 3.70 18.03
N THR A 438 -18.79 4.07 18.68
CA THR A 438 -18.33 5.46 18.84
C THR A 438 -16.90 5.61 18.31
N THR A 439 -15.95 6.03 19.17
CA THR A 439 -14.56 6.33 18.84
C THR A 439 -13.85 5.16 18.15
N ASN A 440 -14.08 3.94 18.62
CA ASN A 440 -13.47 2.72 18.09
C ASN A 440 -14.54 1.81 17.48
N SER A 441 -15.33 2.35 16.56
CA SER A 441 -16.41 1.62 15.90
C SER A 441 -15.90 0.37 15.21
N GLY A 442 -16.61 -0.75 15.38
CA GLY A 442 -16.21 -2.04 14.82
C GLY A 442 -17.38 -2.78 14.17
N THR A 443 -17.04 -3.79 13.37
CA THR A 443 -18.03 -4.69 12.74
C THR A 443 -18.68 -5.66 13.74
N LYS A 444 -18.19 -5.69 14.99
CA LYS A 444 -18.70 -6.44 16.14
C LYS A 444 -18.44 -5.67 17.43
N GLY A 445 -19.29 -5.88 18.43
CA GLY A 445 -19.10 -5.41 19.80
C GLY A 445 -18.70 -6.55 20.74
N VAL A 446 -18.53 -6.23 22.03
CA VAL A 446 -18.31 -7.22 23.08
C VAL A 446 -19.61 -8.00 23.32
N LYS A 447 -19.57 -9.33 23.14
CA LYS A 447 -20.72 -10.18 23.43
C LYS A 447 -20.90 -10.38 24.94
N PRO A 448 -22.14 -10.58 25.44
CA PRO A 448 -22.35 -10.96 26.83
C PRO A 448 -21.50 -12.15 27.26
N GLY A 449 -20.71 -11.98 28.33
CA GLY A 449 -19.80 -13.01 28.86
C GLY A 449 -18.44 -13.11 28.15
N ALA A 450 -18.19 -12.33 27.10
CA ALA A 450 -16.87 -12.21 26.49
C ALA A 450 -16.02 -11.18 27.26
N GLN A 451 -14.70 -11.37 27.24
CA GLN A 451 -13.73 -10.45 27.84
C GLN A 451 -13.30 -9.34 26.86
N SER A 452 -13.42 -9.60 25.55
CA SER A 452 -13.07 -8.66 24.48
C SER A 452 -14.02 -8.81 23.28
N PHE A 453 -13.92 -7.89 22.32
CA PHE A 453 -14.63 -7.97 21.04
C PHE A 453 -13.90 -8.89 20.03
N ASP A 454 -12.58 -9.04 20.18
CA ASP A 454 -11.80 -9.97 19.39
C ASP A 454 -10.68 -10.69 20.15
N ASP A 455 -10.20 -11.78 19.54
CA ASP A 455 -8.98 -12.45 19.96
C ASP A 455 -7.81 -11.46 19.81
N ARG A 456 -6.79 -11.60 20.67
CA ARG A 456 -5.76 -10.59 20.78
C ARG A 456 -4.39 -11.21 20.94
N THR A 457 -3.45 -10.76 20.13
CA THR A 457 -2.07 -11.20 20.12
C THR A 457 -1.15 -10.00 20.05
N TYR A 458 -0.12 -10.00 20.88
CA TYR A 458 0.87 -8.92 21.01
C TYR A 458 2.26 -9.53 21.13
N ILE A 459 3.25 -8.85 20.55
CA ILE A 459 4.66 -9.14 20.77
C ILE A 459 5.47 -7.85 20.72
N ARG A 460 6.41 -7.71 21.67
CA ARG A 460 7.42 -6.66 21.70
C ARG A 460 8.80 -7.27 21.62
N LEU A 461 9.60 -6.72 20.73
CA LEU A 461 10.95 -7.14 20.41
C LEU A 461 11.93 -6.02 20.77
N LEU A 462 13.04 -6.39 21.40
CA LEU A 462 14.20 -5.51 21.59
C LEU A 462 15.35 -5.93 20.70
N ARG A 463 16.03 -4.95 20.12
CA ARG A 463 17.30 -5.16 19.45
C ARG A 463 18.39 -5.41 20.51
N PRO A 464 19.25 -6.42 20.35
CA PRO A 464 20.38 -6.65 21.24
C PRO A 464 21.31 -5.43 21.29
N THR A 465 21.67 -5.02 22.50
CA THR A 465 22.72 -4.01 22.70
C THR A 465 24.11 -4.64 22.47
N GLY A 466 25.12 -3.83 22.17
CA GLY A 466 26.43 -4.29 21.67
C GLY A 466 27.18 -5.34 22.51
N ALA A 467 26.80 -5.57 23.77
CA ALA A 467 27.37 -6.62 24.62
C ALA A 467 26.90 -8.05 24.25
N GLU A 468 25.69 -8.21 23.70
CA GLU A 468 25.14 -9.52 23.31
C GLU A 468 25.56 -9.96 21.91
N ARG A 469 26.05 -9.04 21.06
CA ARG A 469 26.59 -9.38 19.72
C ARG A 469 27.88 -10.19 19.78
N LEU A 470 28.64 -10.09 20.88
CA LEU A 470 29.93 -10.75 21.05
C LEU A 470 29.80 -12.22 21.51
N ALA A 471 28.71 -12.58 22.20
CA ALA A 471 28.52 -13.93 22.73
C ALA A 471 28.21 -14.98 21.64
N THR A 472 27.74 -14.56 20.48
CA THR A 472 27.40 -15.45 19.34
C THR A 472 28.56 -15.66 18.36
N VAL A 473 29.67 -14.95 18.52
CA VAL A 473 30.86 -15.09 17.65
C VAL A 473 31.89 -16.07 18.24
N GLU A 474 31.77 -16.43 19.52
CA GLU A 474 32.72 -17.31 20.22
C GLU A 474 32.17 -18.69 20.64
N ALA A 475 31.04 -19.14 20.07
CA ALA A 475 30.46 -20.47 20.38
C ALA A 475 30.49 -21.44 19.18
#